data_AF-A0A940QS02-F1
#
_entry.id   AF-A0A940QS02-F1
#
_cell.length_a   1.000
_cell.length_b   1.000
_cell.length_c   1.000
_cell.angle_alpha   90.00
_cell.angle_beta   90.00
_cell.angle_gamma   90.00
#
_symmetry.space_group_name_H-M   'P 1'
#
loop_
_entity.id
_entity.type
_entity.pdbx_description
1 polymer ?
#
loop_
_entity_poly.entity_id
_entity_poly.type
_entity_poly.pdbx_seq_one_letter_code
_entity_poly.pdbx_strand_id
1 'polypeptide(L)' 'DSAFEKCKSLESLIIPANVVAIGDFAFKGCRNLRNVMLPADLCFIGDQVFSGCDYLSDLKIPEGANQI' A
#
# COMPACT_ATOMS: atom_id res chain seq x y z
N ASP A 1 0.38 -4.43 -10.71
CA ASP A 1 1.60 -3.60 -10.74
C ASP A 1 2.45 -3.81 -9.49
N SER A 2 3.59 -4.49 -9.63
CA SER A 2 4.52 -4.82 -8.53
C SER A 2 5.56 -3.72 -8.21
N ALA A 3 5.14 -2.44 -8.13
CA ALA A 3 6.06 -1.29 -8.11
C ALA A 3 7.17 -1.34 -7.03
N PHE A 4 6.83 -1.81 -5.83
CA PHE A 4 7.74 -1.98 -4.70
C PHE A 4 7.75 -3.42 -4.17
N GLU A 5 7.37 -4.41 -4.99
CA GLU A 5 7.33 -5.80 -4.55
C GLU A 5 8.68 -6.23 -3.95
N LYS A 6 8.62 -6.88 -2.78
CA LYS A 6 9.77 -7.39 -2.01
C LYS A 6 10.79 -6.32 -1.62
N CYS A 7 10.39 -5.06 -1.53
CA CYS A 7 11.25 -4.01 -1.00
C CYS A 7 11.43 -4.17 0.52
N LYS A 8 12.41 -4.99 0.92
CA LYS A 8 12.68 -5.30 2.32
C LYS A 8 13.28 -4.14 3.10
N SER A 9 13.81 -3.11 2.45
CA SER A 9 14.36 -1.93 3.12
C SER A 9 13.33 -0.83 3.34
N LEU A 10 12.12 -0.96 2.76
CA LEU A 10 11.08 0.04 2.90
C LEU A 10 10.40 -0.10 4.28
N GLU A 11 10.64 0.87 5.16
CA GLU A 11 10.07 0.88 6.51
C GLU A 11 8.82 1.75 6.62
N SER A 12 8.80 2.86 5.89
CA SER A 12 7.66 3.78 5.84
C SER A 12 7.46 4.36 4.46
N LEU A 13 6.20 4.70 4.15
CA LEU A 13 5.83 5.28 2.87
C LEU A 13 4.71 6.30 3.04
N ILE A 14 4.86 7.44 2.38
CA ILE A 14 3.79 8.43 2.21
C ILE A 14 3.39 8.39 0.73
N ILE A 15 2.18 7.95 0.46
CA ILE A 15 1.61 7.99 -0.89
C ILE A 15 1.12 9.43 -1.15
N PRO A 16 1.55 10.08 -2.23
CA PRO A 16 1.13 11.44 -2.56
C PRO A 16 -0.39 11.59 -2.72
N ALA A 17 -0.91 12.78 -2.38
CA ALA A 17 -2.35 13.09 -2.42
C ALA A 17 -2.99 12.92 -3.81
N ASN A 18 -2.22 13.02 -4.89
CA ASN A 18 -2.70 12.89 -6.26
C ASN A 18 -2.80 11.43 -6.76
N VAL A 19 -2.48 10.45 -5.92
CA VAL A 19 -2.57 9.03 -6.29
C VAL A 19 -4.00 8.54 -6.09
N VAL A 20 -4.66 8.21 -7.21
CA VAL A 20 -6.06 7.73 -7.24
C VAL A 20 -6.13 6.20 -7.21
N ALA A 21 -5.06 5.50 -7.59
CA ALA A 21 -5.03 4.04 -7.68
C ALA A 21 -3.67 3.46 -7.24
N ILE A 22 -3.72 2.33 -6.54
CA ILE A 22 -2.57 1.47 -6.26
C ILE A 22 -2.82 0.13 -6.93
N GLY A 23 -1.95 -0.28 -7.85
CA GLY A 23 -2.16 -1.52 -8.61
C GLY A 23 -1.78 -2.80 -7.86
N ASP A 24 -2.16 -3.95 -8.42
CA ASP A 24 -2.01 -5.27 -7.79
C ASP A 24 -0.57 -5.56 -7.35
N PHE A 25 -0.39 -6.09 -6.14
CA PHE A 25 0.90 -6.48 -5.58
C PHE A 25 1.90 -5.34 -5.35
N ALA A 26 1.51 -4.07 -5.40
CA ALA A 26 2.44 -2.93 -5.37
C ALA A 26 3.42 -2.93 -4.18
N PHE A 27 3.03 -3.43 -3.01
CA PHE A 27 3.89 -3.53 -1.82
C PHE A 27 4.02 -4.99 -1.33
N LYS A 28 3.73 -5.97 -2.18
CA LYS A 28 3.75 -7.39 -1.79
C LYS A 28 5.13 -7.78 -1.27
N GLY A 29 5.21 -8.35 -0.08
CA GLY A 29 6.45 -8.86 0.52
C GLY A 29 7.39 -7.78 1.05
N CYS A 30 6.93 -6.54 1.24
CA CYS A 30 7.66 -5.49 1.95
C CYS A 30 7.67 -5.79 3.46
N ARG A 31 8.45 -6.79 3.88
CA ARG A 31 8.37 -7.33 5.24
C ARG A 31 8.60 -6.29 6.34
N ASN A 32 9.52 -5.34 6.12
CA ASN A 32 9.86 -4.30 7.10
C ASN A 32 8.94 -3.07 7.03
N LEU A 33 7.93 -3.05 6.16
CA LEU A 33 7.01 -1.93 6.03
C LEU A 33 6.12 -1.87 7.27
N ARG A 34 6.24 -0.79 8.03
CA ARG A 34 5.54 -0.54 9.29
C ARG A 34 4.42 0.48 9.14
N ASN A 35 4.70 1.56 8.42
CA ASN A 35 3.79 2.69 8.27
C ASN A 35 3.54 3.02 6.80
N VAL A 36 2.27 3.10 6.43
CA VAL A 36 1.84 3.58 5.12
C VAL A 36 0.77 4.64 5.33
N MET A 37 1.00 5.84 4.82
CA MET A 37 -0.01 6.89 4.75
C MET A 37 -0.64 6.88 3.36
N LEU A 38 -1.92 6.50 3.29
CA LEU A 38 -2.72 6.52 2.08
C LEU A 38 -3.37 7.91 1.90
N PRO A 39 -3.55 8.39 0.65
CA PRO A 39 -4.18 9.67 0.40
C PRO A 39 -5.70 9.54 0.58
N ALA A 40 -6.36 10.65 0.94
CA ALA A 40 -7.80 10.67 1.17
C ALA A 40 -8.60 10.34 -0.11
N ASP A 41 -8.08 10.76 -1.27
CA ASP A 41 -8.72 10.59 -2.58
C ASP A 41 -8.37 9.26 -3.27
N LEU A 42 -7.80 8.30 -2.54
CA LEU A 42 -7.51 6.97 -3.08
C LEU A 42 -8.83 6.25 -3.40
N CYS A 43 -9.06 5.94 -4.67
CA CYS A 43 -10.28 5.27 -5.11
C CYS A 43 -10.08 3.77 -5.36
N PHE A 44 -8.88 3.34 -5.76
CA PHE A 44 -8.65 1.96 -6.20
C PHE A 44 -7.45 1.33 -5.50
N ILE A 45 -7.66 0.13 -4.95
CA ILE A 45 -6.61 -0.71 -4.37
C ILE A 45 -6.70 -2.07 -5.06
N GLY A 46 -5.63 -2.45 -5.75
CA GLY A 46 -5.53 -3.73 -6.44
C GLY A 46 -5.40 -4.92 -5.49
N ASP A 47 -5.31 -6.11 -6.08
CA ASP A 47 -5.23 -7.36 -5.32
C ASP A 47 -3.90 -7.48 -4.56
N GLN A 48 -3.96 -8.03 -3.35
CA GLN A 48 -2.78 -8.40 -2.52
C GLN A 48 -1.71 -7.30 -2.38
N VAL A 49 -2.09 -6.03 -2.43
CA VAL A 49 -1.17 -4.87 -2.41
C VAL A 49 -0.20 -4.92 -1.24
N PHE A 50 -0.67 -5.29 -0.04
CA PHE A 50 0.15 -5.38 1.18
C PHE A 50 0.40 -6.83 1.64
N SER A 51 0.22 -7.80 0.75
CA SER A 51 0.40 -9.22 1.10
C SER A 51 1.85 -9.50 1.52
N GLY A 52 2.08 -10.05 2.71
CA GLY A 52 3.43 -10.35 3.22
C GLY A 52 4.19 -9.12 3.75
N CYS A 53 3.48 -8.04 4.10
CA CYS A 53 4.00 -6.95 4.92
C CYS A 53 3.87 -7.30 6.41
N ASP A 54 4.79 -8.12 6.91
CA ASP A 54 4.68 -8.76 8.23
C ASP A 54 4.64 -7.78 9.42
N TYR A 55 5.20 -6.57 9.27
CA TYR A 55 5.24 -5.55 10.31
C TYR A 55 4.22 -4.40 10.13
N LEU A 56 3.32 -4.49 9.14
CA LEU A 56 2.31 -3.44 8.89
C LEU A 56 1.10 -3.64 9.82
N SER A 57 1.03 -2.87 10.91
CA SER A 57 -0.01 -3.01 11.94
C SER A 57 -1.18 -2.03 11.81
N ASP A 58 -0.92 -0.79 11.37
CA ASP A 58 -1.88 0.32 11.45
C ASP A 58 -2.27 0.89 10.08
N LEU A 59 -2.53 0.00 9.11
CA LEU A 59 -2.99 0.42 7.79
C LEU A 59 -4.44 0.90 7.86
N LYS A 60 -4.65 2.21 7.67
CA LYS A 60 -5.99 2.80 7.53
C LYS A 60 -6.34 2.94 6.06
N ILE A 61 -7.33 2.16 5.62
CA ILE A 61 -7.91 2.29 4.28
C ILE A 61 -8.86 3.50 4.26
N PRO A 62 -8.74 4.45 3.32
CA PRO A 62 -9.68 5.55 3.17
C PRO A 62 -11.11 5.05 2.89
N GLU A 63 -12.13 5.71 3.45
CA GLU A 63 -13.53 5.28 3.33
C GLU A 63 -14.05 5.21 1.87
N GLY A 64 -13.41 5.92 0.93
CA GLY A 64 -13.77 5.92 -0.49
C GLY A 64 -13.02 4.91 -1.37
N ALA A 65 -12.09 4.12 -0.80
CA ALA A 65 -11.28 3.20 -1.58
C ALA A 65 -12.01 1.87 -1.84
N ASN A 66 -12.17 1.53 -3.12
CA ASN A 66 -12.70 0.24 -3.56
C ASN A 66 -11.56 -0.75 -3.83
N GLN A 67 -11.72 -1.98 -3.36
CA GLN A 67 -10.89 -3.11 -3.78
C GLN A 67 -11.45 -3.67 -5.09
N ILE A 68 -10.56 -3.89 -6.06
CA ILE A 68 -10.90 -4.40 -7.40
C ILE A 68 -10.26 -5.77 -7.66
#